data_AF-A0A9X9EQY8-F1
#
_entry.id   AF-A0A9X9EQY8-F1
#
_cell.length_a   1.000
_cell.length_b   1.000
_cell.length_c   1.000
_cell.angle_alpha   90.00
_cell.angle_beta   90.00
_cell.angle_gamma   90.00
#
_symmetry.space_group_name_H-M   'P 1'
#
loop_
_entity.id
_entity.type
_entity.pdbx_description
1 polymer ?
#
loop_
_entity_poly.entity_id
_entity_poly.type
_entity_poly.pdbx_seq_one_letter_code
_entity_poly.pdbx_strand_id
1 'polypeptide(L)' 'MRCHINYTDLMWQNDWDGEEVGYDEIHVVSLYVLKLNPNINILIDLENNKILEVFLDEGEDE' A
#
# COMPACT_ATOMS: atom_id res chain seq x y z
N MET A 1 -6.21 6.02 19.61
CA MET A 1 -4.89 5.35 19.50
C MET A 1 -4.25 5.86 18.21
N ARG A 2 -3.06 6.51 18.27
CA ARG A 2 -2.35 6.93 17.04
C ARG A 2 -1.40 5.81 16.66
N CYS A 3 -1.64 5.16 15.53
CA CYS A 3 -0.70 4.22 14.94
C CYS A 3 0.29 5.02 14.09
N HIS A 4 1.59 4.93 14.38
CA HIS A 4 2.64 5.41 13.48
C HIS A 4 3.17 4.19 12.73
N ILE A 5 3.10 4.24 11.40
CA ILE A 5 3.67 3.22 10.52
C ILE A 5 4.93 3.82 9.91
N ASN A 6 6.09 3.21 10.17
CA ASN A 6 7.33 3.61 9.51
C ASN A 6 7.54 2.78 8.24
N TYR A 7 8.26 3.32 7.27
CA TYR A 7 8.65 2.56 6.07
C TYR A 7 9.41 1.26 6.38
N THR A 8 10.12 1.19 7.52
CA THR A 8 10.80 -0.04 7.97
C THR A 8 9.84 -1.15 8.37
N ASP A 9 8.60 -0.80 8.72
CA ASP A 9 7.53 -1.72 9.10
C ASP A 9 6.82 -2.31 7.87
N LEU A 10 7.14 -1.78 6.68
CA LEU A 10 6.53 -2.13 5.40
C LEU A 10 7.43 -3.05 4.59
N MET A 11 6.82 -3.99 3.88
CA MET A 11 7.44 -4.85 2.88
C MET A 11 6.84 -4.51 1.52
N TRP A 12 7.65 -3.95 0.63
CA TRP A 12 7.23 -3.68 -0.74
C TRP A 12 6.81 -4.98 -1.44
N GLN A 13 5.71 -4.93 -2.19
CA GLN A 13 5.22 -6.05 -2.99
C GLN A 13 5.29 -5.77 -4.48
N ASN A 14 4.78 -4.61 -4.90
CA ASN A 14 4.75 -4.23 -6.31
C ASN A 14 4.54 -2.72 -6.46
N ASP A 15 4.79 -2.21 -7.66
CA ASP A 15 4.49 -0.86 -8.10
C ASP A 15 3.78 -0.86 -9.46
N TRP A 16 2.98 0.19 -9.69
CA TRP A 16 2.24 0.41 -10.94
C TRP A 16 2.22 1.90 -11.29
N ASP A 17 1.93 2.18 -12.55
CA ASP A 17 1.43 3.50 -12.94
C ASP A 17 0.04 3.70 -12.29
N GLY A 18 -0.24 4.89 -11.76
CA GLY A 18 -1.51 5.13 -11.08
C GLY A 18 -2.71 4.96 -12.01
N GLU A 19 -2.59 5.21 -13.32
CA GLU A 19 -3.67 4.98 -14.28
C GLU A 19 -4.12 3.51 -14.29
N GLU A 20 -3.21 2.55 -14.08
CA GLU A 20 -3.51 1.11 -14.09
C GLU A 20 -4.36 0.67 -12.90
N VAL A 21 -4.30 1.41 -11.80
CA VAL A 21 -4.94 1.08 -10.52
C VAL A 21 -6.00 2.11 -10.09
N GLY A 22 -6.37 3.03 -10.99
CA GLY A 22 -7.47 4.00 -10.79
C GLY A 22 -7.08 5.32 -10.11
N TYR A 23 -5.80 5.68 -10.15
CA TYR A 23 -5.22 6.91 -9.63
C TYR A 23 -4.58 7.74 -10.76
N ASP A 24 -5.41 8.26 -11.67
CA ASP A 24 -5.01 8.93 -12.93
C ASP A 24 -4.06 10.14 -12.78
N GLU A 25 -3.96 10.73 -11.60
CA GLU A 25 -3.09 11.89 -11.30
C GLU A 25 -1.74 11.51 -10.66
N ILE A 26 -1.47 10.21 -10.49
CA ILE A 26 -0.29 9.69 -9.77
C ILE A 26 0.52 8.81 -10.71
N HIS A 27 1.80 9.09 -10.92
CA HIS A 27 2.60 8.27 -11.86
C HIS A 27 3.14 6.99 -11.22
N VAL A 28 3.25 6.94 -9.88
CA VAL A 28 3.78 5.78 -9.17
C VAL A 28 2.97 5.49 -7.92
N VAL A 29 2.25 4.37 -7.95
CA VAL A 29 1.56 3.79 -6.79
C VAL A 29 2.29 2.52 -6.39
N SER A 30 2.64 2.40 -5.10
CA SER A 30 3.32 1.22 -4.57
C SER A 30 2.46 0.51 -3.54
N LEU A 31 2.36 -0.81 -3.68
CA LEU A 31 1.77 -1.70 -2.68
C LEU A 31 2.83 -2.15 -1.67
N TYR A 32 2.48 -1.96 -0.41
CA TYR A 32 3.22 -2.48 0.72
C TYR A 32 2.34 -3.38 1.58
N VAL A 33 2.96 -4.39 2.16
CA VAL A 33 2.37 -5.25 3.19
C VAL A 33 2.99 -4.90 4.54
N LEU A 34 2.17 -4.84 5.58
CA LEU A 34 2.66 -4.61 6.94
C LEU A 34 3.36 -5.87 7.46
N LYS A 35 4.65 -5.76 7.82
CA LYS A 35 5.46 -6.92 8.28
C LYS A 35 4.87 -7.63 9.51
N LEU A 36 4.25 -6.88 10.42
CA LEU A 36 3.68 -7.43 11.65
C LEU A 36 2.32 -8.10 11.44
N ASN A 37 1.62 -7.76 10.35
CA ASN A 37 0.36 -8.38 9.98
C ASN A 37 0.26 -8.41 8.45
N PRO A 38 0.73 -9.50 7.81
CA PRO A 38 0.80 -9.61 6.36
C PRO A 38 -0.54 -9.49 5.63
N ASN A 39 -1.66 -9.56 6.34
CA ASN A 39 -2.98 -9.38 5.75
C ASN A 39 -3.31 -7.89 5.54
N ILE A 40 -2.54 -6.97 6.11
CA ILE A 40 -2.73 -5.53 5.92
C ILE A 40 -1.91 -5.05 4.73
N ASN A 41 -2.63 -4.65 3.69
CA ASN A 41 -2.10 -4.04 2.48
C ASN A 41 -2.28 -2.53 2.53
N ILE A 42 -1.29 -1.82 1.99
CA ILE A 42 -1.20 -0.36 2.02
C ILE A 42 -0.75 0.13 0.65
N LEU A 43 -1.58 0.93 -0.01
CA LEU A 43 -1.22 1.64 -1.24
C LEU A 43 -0.67 3.01 -0.88
N ILE A 44 0.50 3.34 -1.43
CA ILE A 44 1.22 4.58 -1.16
C ILE A 44 1.55 5.27 -2.48
N ASP A 45 1.19 6.55 -2.55
CA ASP A 45 1.69 7.52 -3.51
C ASP A 45 3.10 7.94 -3.08
N LEU A 46 4.12 7.47 -3.79
CA LEU A 46 5.51 7.78 -3.49
C LEU A 46 5.93 9.17 -3.96
N GLU A 47 5.20 9.79 -4.88
CA GLU A 47 5.50 11.14 -5.39
C GLU A 47 5.16 12.20 -4.34
N ASN A 48 4.00 12.04 -3.69
CA ASN A 48 3.52 12.97 -2.67
C ASN A 48 3.71 12.45 -1.24
N ASN A 49 4.24 11.24 -1.08
CA ASN A 49 4.45 10.57 0.21
C ASN A 49 3.16 10.48 1.04
N LYS A 50 2.10 9.94 0.41
CA LYS A 50 0.76 9.81 1.00
C LYS A 50 0.27 8.38 0.94
N ILE A 51 -0.39 7.94 2.01
CA ILE A 51 -1.17 6.71 1.99
C ILE A 51 -2.45 6.99 1.21
N LEU A 52 -2.70 6.20 0.18
CA LEU A 52 -3.92 6.25 -0.63
C LEU A 52 -5.00 5.37 0.02
N GLU A 53 -4.64 4.13 0.35
CA GLU A 53 -5.58 3.16 0.88
C GLU A 53 -4.91 2.17 1.84
N VAL A 54 -5.70 1.63 2.78
CA VAL A 54 -5.32 0.53 3.67
C VAL A 54 -6.47 -0.48 3.65
N PHE A 55 -6.19 -1.72 3.26
CA PHE A 55 -7.20 -2.76 3.17
C PHE A 55 -6.67 -4.11 3.67
N LEU A 56 -7.59 -4.99 4.05
CA LEU A 56 -7.27 -6.36 4.42
C LEU A 56 -7.34 -7.22 3.16
N ASP A 57 -6.28 -7.97 2.88
CA ASP A 57 -6.36 -9.10 1.98
C ASP A 57 -6.83 -10.29 2.82
N GLU A 58 -8.07 -10.69 2.61
CA GLU A 58 -8.70 -11.78 3.35
C GLU A 58 -8.13 -13.15 2.93
N GLY A 59 -7.23 -13.19 1.93
CA GLY A 59 -6.82 -14.41 1.27
C GLY A 59 -7.99 -14.95 0.45
N GLU A 60 -7.74 -15.45 -0.76
CA GLU A 60 -8.75 -16.26 -1.41
C GLU A 60 -8.99 -17.50 -0.51
N ASP A 61 -10.18 -17.59 0.09
CA ASP A 61 -10.67 -18.84 0.70
C ASP A 61 -10.69 -19.91 -0.40
N GLU A 62 -9.58 -20.65 -0.57
CA GLU A 62 -9.51 -21.88 -1.37
C GLU A 62 -10.27 -23.04 -0.70
#